data_AF-A0A933Z6P2-F1
#
_entry.id   AF-A0A933Z6P2-F1
#
_cell.length_a   1.000
_cell.length_b   1.000
_cell.length_c   1.000
_cell.angle_alpha   90.00
_cell.angle_beta   90.00
_cell.angle_gamma   90.00
#
_symmetry.space_group_name_H-M   'P 1'
#
loop_
_entity.id
_entity.type
_entity.pdbx_description
1 polymer ?
#
loop_
_entity_poly.entity_id
_entity_poly.type
_entity_poly.pdbx_seq_one_letter_code
_entity_poly.pdbx_strand_id
1 'polypeptide(L)'
;MSLPARHDGLAGLLRRAAHQGGSSPAARAAQKDLHALRLASPQALGRMLAALAMAPPGVVEAAADWLFQAEPDWELGLELAGQAGSLLDLVAQRPGPWWSPGLAGVLALAGRRPLARLLALAKEQPWAREVVTHLPPDYGLPGGHVPAVWLARRELGRSGQARVRRRLARRDWPALAGLGAAAMVLGQALAGYSPAAAGAAPLAWPGGDLALLEEMAALTAREGLAAADLAVKASLATGRLVILLGNASLGGPPLWAMPGPWQPGVAMPTLAAPRPSREIAQLARLRAARLGGPALLQALWEARAGVALHGRGRAALERLLAQAGRWLPQENIEGLRAGRLTLALAGRPPGPALAVARAALAQARALEREGRAALTLVAGLARALGRPRGGQALVLPYADKFAASTAKGGDHAYLAGLAGLLAGGPSPPLLLLMDETPHPATASLGRILEEASRLCPGLALRGLGAFAGQAEPSDLEAALIAAARDAHLVGFRPLPGSGPWPGLEERLAGRGQGLPLAPVSRDGAAWLLAGTRLAGLSQAGPPLGQEEPAPWLLTGAGFAPLGAWFRRRIMTLAGAAQAPPGPWRRYQRLCNLE
;
A
#
# COMPACT_ATOMS: atom_id res chain seq x y z
N MET A 1 14.74 -44.83 11.64
CA MET A 1 15.93 -44.23 11.01
C MET A 1 16.84 -43.71 12.11
N SER A 2 17.97 -44.38 12.36
CA SER A 2 18.94 -44.00 13.38
C SER A 2 19.74 -42.77 12.94
N LEU A 3 19.80 -41.74 13.79
CA LEU A 3 20.68 -40.58 13.61
C LEU A 3 22.14 -41.04 13.73
N PRO A 4 23.01 -40.85 12.71
CA PRO A 4 24.41 -41.21 12.79
C PRO A 4 25.16 -40.26 13.73
N ALA A 5 26.18 -40.82 14.39
CA ALA A 5 27.10 -40.23 15.37
C ALA A 5 27.38 -38.72 15.18
N ARG A 6 26.91 -37.89 16.13
CA ARG A 6 27.23 -36.44 16.20
C ARG A 6 28.12 -36.16 17.41
N HIS A 7 29.44 -36.21 17.23
CA HIS A 7 30.41 -35.71 18.22
C HIS A 7 30.83 -34.25 17.99
N ASP A 8 30.20 -33.53 17.06
CA ASP A 8 30.22 -32.08 17.09
C ASP A 8 28.99 -31.60 17.85
N GLY A 9 29.19 -31.22 19.12
CA GLY A 9 28.16 -30.58 19.94
C GLY A 9 27.55 -29.36 19.24
N LEU A 10 26.50 -28.78 19.82
CA LEU A 10 25.72 -27.69 19.23
C LEU A 10 26.56 -26.54 18.64
N ALA A 11 27.67 -26.19 19.29
CA ALA A 11 28.63 -25.19 18.82
C ALA A 11 29.36 -25.57 17.51
N GLY A 12 29.63 -26.86 17.27
CA GLY A 12 30.19 -27.34 16.00
C GLY A 12 29.17 -27.29 14.86
N LEU A 13 27.91 -27.62 15.15
CA LEU A 13 26.80 -27.48 14.19
C LEU A 13 26.56 -26.01 13.81
N LEU A 14 26.55 -25.10 14.78
CA LEU A 14 26.40 -23.66 14.52
C LEU A 14 27.55 -23.11 13.66
N ARG A 15 28.80 -23.52 13.92
CA ARG A 15 29.96 -23.13 13.10
C ARG A 15 29.84 -23.62 11.65
N ARG A 16 29.37 -24.85 11.43
CA ARG A 16 29.11 -25.36 10.09
C ARG A 16 27.97 -24.61 9.40
N ALA A 17 26.89 -24.34 10.12
CA ALA A 17 25.74 -23.58 9.61
C ALA A 17 26.11 -22.15 9.20
N ALA A 18 27.16 -21.57 9.78
CA ALA A 18 27.69 -20.25 9.44
C ALA A 18 28.78 -20.26 8.35
N HIS A 19 29.26 -21.43 7.91
CA HIS A 19 30.37 -21.52 6.97
C HIS A 19 30.02 -20.86 5.61
N GLN A 20 30.90 -19.98 5.13
CA GLN A 20 30.70 -19.17 3.91
C GLN A 20 29.37 -18.39 3.92
N GLY A 21 29.07 -17.73 5.05
CA GLY A 21 27.85 -16.93 5.20
C GLY A 21 26.57 -17.76 5.12
N GLY A 22 26.63 -19.06 5.43
CA GLY A 22 25.47 -19.95 5.43
C GLY A 22 25.01 -20.43 4.05
N SER A 23 25.73 -20.10 2.98
CA SER A 23 25.30 -20.36 1.60
C SER A 23 25.75 -21.71 1.04
N SER A 24 26.80 -22.31 1.61
CA SER A 24 27.38 -23.57 1.15
C SER A 24 26.44 -24.77 1.36
N PRO A 25 26.52 -25.83 0.53
CA PRO A 25 25.70 -27.04 0.73
C PRO A 25 25.85 -27.67 2.13
N ALA A 26 27.07 -27.64 2.68
CA ALA A 26 27.36 -28.12 4.03
C ALA A 26 26.71 -27.23 5.12
N ALA A 27 26.70 -25.92 4.92
CA ALA A 27 26.00 -24.99 5.81
C ALA A 27 24.48 -25.21 5.79
N ARG A 28 23.88 -25.38 4.61
CA ARG A 28 22.45 -25.69 4.48
C ARG A 28 22.09 -27.04 5.11
N ALA A 29 22.95 -28.05 4.98
CA ALA A 29 22.76 -29.32 5.67
C ALA A 29 22.81 -29.16 7.20
N ALA A 30 23.75 -28.38 7.72
CA ALA A 30 23.83 -28.08 9.15
C ALA A 30 22.64 -27.24 9.65
N GLN A 31 22.11 -26.31 8.84
CA GLN A 31 20.88 -25.57 9.14
C GLN A 31 19.66 -26.52 9.21
N LYS A 32 19.53 -27.47 8.27
CA LYS A 32 18.51 -28.52 8.33
C LYS A 32 18.63 -29.37 9.60
N ASP A 33 19.84 -29.70 10.00
CA ASP A 33 20.11 -30.45 11.22
C ASP A 33 19.73 -29.68 12.49
N LEU A 34 20.01 -28.38 12.53
CA LEU A 34 19.60 -27.48 13.62
C LEU A 34 18.07 -27.34 13.66
N HIS A 35 17.42 -27.23 12.50
CA HIS A 35 15.96 -27.20 12.39
C HIS A 35 15.33 -28.53 12.87
N ALA A 36 15.89 -29.68 12.50
CA ALA A 36 15.43 -30.98 12.99
C ALA A 36 15.59 -31.12 14.52
N LEU A 37 16.70 -30.63 15.08
CA LEU A 37 16.92 -30.58 16.53
C LEU A 37 15.90 -29.68 17.24
N ARG A 38 15.56 -28.54 16.63
CA ARG A 38 14.53 -27.61 17.10
C ARG A 38 13.18 -28.30 17.21
N LEU A 39 12.73 -28.95 16.12
CA LEU A 39 11.45 -29.65 16.07
C LEU A 39 11.37 -30.85 17.04
N ALA A 40 12.50 -31.49 17.33
CA ALA A 40 12.55 -32.64 18.23
C ALA A 40 12.46 -32.27 19.72
N SER A 41 12.70 -31.02 20.11
CA SER A 41 12.74 -30.62 21.53
C SER A 41 12.36 -29.16 21.77
N PRO A 42 11.35 -28.88 22.62
CA PRO A 42 10.96 -27.51 22.98
C PRO A 42 12.07 -26.65 23.62
N GLN A 43 13.11 -27.29 24.15
CA GLN A 43 14.25 -26.62 24.80
C GLN A 43 15.42 -26.37 23.85
N ALA A 44 15.40 -26.94 22.64
CA ALA A 44 16.52 -26.86 21.71
C ALA A 44 16.85 -25.43 21.30
N LEU A 45 15.85 -24.59 21.01
CA LEU A 45 16.08 -23.19 20.66
C LEU A 45 16.77 -22.41 21.80
N GLY A 46 16.32 -22.59 23.04
CA GLY A 46 16.97 -21.95 24.20
C GLY A 46 18.44 -22.36 24.34
N ARG A 47 18.76 -23.65 24.11
CA ARG A 47 20.15 -24.14 24.10
C ARG A 47 20.96 -23.59 22.92
N MET A 48 20.34 -23.41 21.75
CA MET A 48 20.97 -22.82 20.57
C MET A 48 21.34 -21.36 20.82
N LEU A 49 20.44 -20.57 21.40
CA LEU A 49 20.70 -19.17 21.76
C LEU A 49 21.82 -19.05 22.81
N ALA A 50 21.82 -19.94 23.81
CA ALA A 50 22.91 -19.99 24.79
C ALA A 50 24.27 -20.35 24.14
N ALA A 51 24.28 -21.29 23.19
CA ALA A 51 25.50 -21.65 22.47
C ALA A 51 25.99 -20.53 21.53
N LEU A 52 25.07 -19.75 20.94
CA LEU A 52 25.39 -18.57 20.13
C LEU A 52 26.06 -17.46 20.94
N ALA A 53 25.68 -17.27 22.22
CA ALA A 53 26.32 -16.28 23.08
C ALA A 53 27.84 -16.52 23.24
N MET A 54 28.25 -17.80 23.17
CA MET A 54 29.63 -18.26 23.28
C MET A 54 30.33 -18.42 21.91
N ALA A 55 29.64 -18.18 20.79
CA ALA A 55 30.17 -18.40 19.45
C ALA A 55 31.01 -17.20 18.94
N PRO A 56 31.90 -17.43 17.96
CA PRO A 56 32.64 -16.34 17.30
C PRO A 56 31.71 -15.36 16.56
N PRO A 57 32.08 -14.07 16.41
CA PRO A 57 31.22 -13.04 15.79
C PRO A 57 30.66 -13.40 14.41
N GLY A 58 31.47 -13.96 13.49
CA GLY A 58 30.99 -14.35 12.16
C GLY A 58 29.96 -15.49 12.17
N VAL A 59 29.92 -16.29 13.25
CA VAL A 59 28.87 -17.31 13.45
C VAL A 59 27.58 -16.66 13.93
N VAL A 60 27.70 -15.64 14.78
CA VAL A 60 26.57 -14.87 15.34
C VAL A 60 25.88 -14.05 14.24
N GLU A 61 26.65 -13.43 13.35
CA GLU A 61 26.15 -12.69 12.18
C GLU A 61 25.41 -13.60 11.20
N ALA A 62 26.07 -14.67 10.72
CA ALA A 62 25.43 -15.64 9.84
C ALA A 62 24.21 -16.30 10.51
N ALA A 63 24.21 -16.43 11.83
CA ALA A 63 23.07 -16.94 12.58
C ALA A 63 21.89 -15.99 12.62
N ALA A 64 22.11 -14.68 12.72
CA ALA A 64 21.03 -13.71 12.57
C ALA A 64 20.38 -13.84 11.19
N ASP A 65 21.20 -13.98 10.14
CA ASP A 65 20.67 -14.15 8.78
C ASP A 65 19.75 -15.35 8.65
N TRP A 66 20.13 -16.55 9.15
CA TRP A 66 19.25 -17.72 9.03
C TRP A 66 18.15 -17.82 10.09
N LEU A 67 18.33 -17.22 11.29
CA LEU A 67 17.28 -17.14 12.31
C LEU A 67 16.14 -16.20 11.89
N PHE A 68 16.45 -15.18 11.09
CA PHE A 68 15.50 -14.19 10.59
C PHE A 68 15.36 -14.20 9.05
N GLN A 69 15.79 -15.28 8.40
CA GLN A 69 15.80 -15.39 6.94
C GLN A 69 14.39 -15.22 6.36
N ALA A 70 14.33 -14.65 5.14
CA ALA A 70 13.10 -14.17 4.52
C ALA A 70 12.08 -15.24 4.12
N GLU A 71 12.42 -16.55 4.17
CA GLU A 71 11.43 -17.62 4.01
C GLU A 71 10.79 -17.93 5.38
N PRO A 72 9.49 -17.65 5.57
CA PRO A 72 8.88 -17.63 6.89
C PRO A 72 8.63 -19.05 7.42
N ASP A 73 9.58 -19.57 8.19
CA ASP A 73 9.28 -20.59 9.20
C ASP A 73 8.55 -19.91 10.38
N TRP A 74 7.23 -19.79 10.25
CA TRP A 74 6.40 -19.09 11.24
C TRP A 74 6.50 -19.73 12.63
N GLU A 75 6.73 -21.05 12.70
CA GLU A 75 6.91 -21.76 13.97
C GLU A 75 8.19 -21.28 14.67
N LEU A 76 9.29 -21.13 13.93
CA LEU A 76 10.53 -20.55 14.45
C LEU A 76 10.29 -19.11 14.96
N GLY A 77 9.54 -18.29 14.23
CA GLY A 77 9.20 -16.93 14.68
C GLY A 77 8.43 -16.90 16.01
N LEU A 78 7.49 -17.83 16.21
CA LEU A 78 6.76 -17.96 17.47
C LEU A 78 7.64 -18.47 18.62
N GLU A 79 8.52 -19.43 18.34
CA GLU A 79 9.47 -19.93 19.35
C GLU A 79 10.47 -18.85 19.77
N LEU A 80 10.99 -18.08 18.81
CA LEU A 80 11.85 -16.91 19.07
C LEU A 80 11.11 -15.87 19.91
N ALA A 81 9.84 -15.60 19.62
CA ALA A 81 9.01 -14.69 20.43
C ALA A 81 8.84 -15.20 21.87
N GLY A 82 8.69 -16.51 22.05
CA GLY A 82 8.72 -17.15 23.38
C GLY A 82 10.06 -17.00 24.09
N GLN A 83 11.16 -16.85 23.35
CA GLN A 83 12.53 -16.66 23.85
C GLN A 83 13.03 -15.21 23.79
N ALA A 84 12.14 -14.23 23.61
CA ALA A 84 12.51 -12.83 23.39
C ALA A 84 13.37 -12.23 24.52
N GLY A 85 13.22 -12.71 25.76
CA GLY A 85 14.11 -12.33 26.87
C GLY A 85 15.56 -12.74 26.59
N SER A 86 15.79 -14.03 26.33
CA SER A 86 17.10 -14.61 26.00
C SER A 86 17.73 -13.98 24.75
N LEU A 87 16.91 -13.63 23.75
CA LEU A 87 17.37 -12.92 22.55
C LEU A 87 17.85 -11.51 22.88
N LEU A 88 17.10 -10.75 23.71
CA LEU A 88 17.55 -9.43 24.16
C LEU A 88 18.86 -9.51 24.94
N ASP A 89 19.05 -10.55 25.75
CA ASP A 89 20.30 -10.81 26.47
C ASP A 89 21.47 -11.10 25.51
N LEU A 90 21.24 -11.94 24.50
CA LEU A 90 22.23 -12.25 23.47
C LEU A 90 22.66 -10.99 22.69
N VAL A 91 21.69 -10.20 22.22
CA VAL A 91 21.96 -9.00 21.42
C VAL A 91 22.61 -7.90 22.26
N ALA A 92 22.24 -7.76 23.54
CA ALA A 92 22.91 -6.83 24.45
C ALA A 92 24.40 -7.17 24.66
N GLN A 93 24.77 -8.45 24.62
CA GLN A 93 26.16 -8.91 24.72
C GLN A 93 26.92 -8.77 23.39
N ARG A 94 26.21 -8.89 22.26
CA ARG A 94 26.78 -8.92 20.90
C ARG A 94 25.98 -8.00 19.96
N PRO A 95 26.00 -6.68 20.17
CA PRO A 95 25.22 -5.76 19.35
C PRO A 95 25.78 -5.73 17.92
N GLY A 96 24.88 -5.70 16.94
CA GLY A 96 25.22 -5.58 15.52
C GLY A 96 23.97 -5.30 14.68
N PRO A 97 24.10 -4.57 13.55
CA PRO A 97 22.97 -4.11 12.77
C PRO A 97 22.15 -5.25 12.12
N TRP A 98 22.78 -6.41 11.92
CA TRP A 98 22.14 -7.62 11.38
C TRP A 98 21.05 -8.21 12.29
N TRP A 99 21.01 -7.84 13.57
CA TRP A 99 19.92 -8.23 14.47
C TRP A 99 18.66 -7.38 14.28
N SER A 100 18.81 -6.11 13.88
CA SER A 100 17.81 -5.07 14.15
C SER A 100 16.44 -5.33 13.48
N PRO A 101 16.36 -5.67 12.17
CA PRO A 101 15.08 -5.91 11.52
C PRO A 101 14.37 -7.18 12.04
N GLY A 102 15.13 -8.28 12.20
CA GLY A 102 14.59 -9.55 12.66
C GLY A 102 14.13 -9.52 14.12
N LEU A 103 14.93 -8.90 14.99
CA LEU A 103 14.60 -8.72 16.40
C LEU A 103 13.37 -7.82 16.59
N ALA A 104 13.20 -6.77 15.78
CA ALA A 104 12.00 -5.93 15.81
C ALA A 104 10.73 -6.76 15.52
N GLY A 105 10.78 -7.64 14.50
CA GLY A 105 9.69 -8.58 14.19
C GLY A 105 9.38 -9.53 15.34
N VAL A 106 10.40 -10.13 15.96
CA VAL A 106 10.24 -11.02 17.13
C VAL A 106 9.67 -10.28 18.35
N LEU A 107 10.14 -9.07 18.63
CA LEU A 107 9.67 -8.28 19.78
C LEU A 107 8.24 -7.79 19.59
N ALA A 108 7.82 -7.52 18.35
CA ALA A 108 6.41 -7.23 18.04
C ALA A 108 5.49 -8.41 18.43
N LEU A 109 5.97 -9.65 18.25
CA LEU A 109 5.26 -10.89 18.60
C LEU A 109 5.25 -11.19 20.11
N ALA A 110 6.37 -10.94 20.79
CA ALA A 110 6.60 -11.38 22.17
C ALA A 110 5.78 -10.62 23.24
N GLY A 111 5.09 -9.54 22.84
CA GLY A 111 4.17 -8.78 23.67
C GLY A 111 4.82 -7.70 24.54
N ARG A 112 4.05 -7.18 25.51
CA ARG A 112 4.39 -5.91 26.21
C ARG A 112 5.66 -5.96 27.07
N ARG A 113 5.98 -7.11 27.68
CA ARG A 113 7.10 -7.22 28.64
C ARG A 113 8.46 -7.10 27.94
N PRO A 114 8.80 -7.91 26.92
CA PRO A 114 10.05 -7.76 26.17
C PRO A 114 10.18 -6.38 25.53
N LEU A 115 9.08 -5.81 25.05
CA LEU A 115 9.05 -4.47 24.48
C LEU A 115 9.34 -3.36 25.51
N ALA A 116 8.78 -3.45 26.71
CA ALA A 116 9.10 -2.52 27.79
C ALA A 116 10.59 -2.59 28.18
N ARG A 117 11.17 -3.79 28.14
CA ARG A 117 12.61 -4.01 28.34
C ARG A 117 13.43 -3.37 27.22
N LEU A 118 13.07 -3.59 25.95
CA LEU A 118 13.72 -2.94 24.81
C LEU A 118 13.72 -1.41 24.97
N LEU A 119 12.58 -0.82 25.31
CA LEU A 119 12.46 0.63 25.48
C LEU A 119 13.26 1.16 26.67
N ALA A 120 13.47 0.34 27.71
CA ALA A 120 14.38 0.69 28.79
C ALA A 120 15.84 0.70 28.30
N LEU A 121 16.27 -0.33 27.58
CA LEU A 121 17.61 -0.42 26.98
C LEU A 121 17.86 0.71 25.98
N ALA A 122 16.88 1.02 25.12
CA ALA A 122 16.93 2.08 24.13
C ALA A 122 17.08 3.49 24.72
N LYS A 123 16.93 3.65 26.04
CA LYS A 123 17.27 4.93 26.69
C LYS A 123 18.77 5.22 26.62
N GLU A 124 19.59 4.18 26.67
CA GLU A 124 21.04 4.29 26.86
C GLU A 124 21.82 3.66 25.69
N GLN A 125 21.26 2.63 25.06
CA GLN A 125 21.98 1.80 24.09
C GLN A 125 21.56 2.12 22.65
N PRO A 126 22.50 2.48 21.74
CA PRO A 126 22.20 2.81 20.34
C PRO A 126 21.55 1.66 19.57
N TRP A 127 22.05 0.43 19.69
CA TRP A 127 21.48 -0.74 19.00
C TRP A 127 20.01 -0.96 19.35
N ALA A 128 19.62 -0.70 20.61
CA ALA A 128 18.23 -0.87 21.03
C ALA A 128 17.34 0.23 20.44
N ARG A 129 17.87 1.44 20.19
CA ARG A 129 17.15 2.49 19.45
C ARG A 129 16.97 2.12 17.98
N GLU A 130 17.99 1.51 17.37
CA GLU A 130 17.92 0.96 16.01
C GLU A 130 16.85 -0.13 15.90
N VAL A 131 16.77 -1.06 16.85
CA VAL A 131 15.65 -2.04 16.87
C VAL A 131 14.28 -1.34 16.96
N VAL A 132 14.17 -0.21 17.67
CA VAL A 132 12.93 0.59 17.74
C VAL A 132 12.61 1.26 16.40
N THR A 133 13.59 1.68 15.59
CA THR A 133 13.33 2.26 14.25
C THR A 133 12.75 1.21 13.30
N HIS A 134 13.10 -0.07 13.48
CA HIS A 134 12.56 -1.18 12.70
C HIS A 134 11.23 -1.75 13.21
N LEU A 135 10.69 -1.24 14.33
CA LEU A 135 9.33 -1.63 14.75
C LEU A 135 8.29 -1.09 13.77
N PRO A 136 7.16 -1.80 13.56
CA PRO A 136 6.12 -1.32 12.66
C PRO A 136 5.65 0.10 13.05
N PRO A 137 5.49 1.03 12.09
CA PRO A 137 5.29 2.45 12.38
C PRO A 137 3.98 2.76 13.13
N ASP A 138 2.97 1.90 13.00
CA ASP A 138 1.69 1.99 13.70
C ASP A 138 1.65 1.16 15.01
N TYR A 139 2.76 0.55 15.41
CA TYR A 139 2.81 -0.35 16.55
C TYR A 139 2.67 0.42 17.87
N GLY A 140 1.64 0.08 18.65
CA GLY A 140 1.38 0.70 19.94
C GLY A 140 2.40 0.30 21.00
N LEU A 141 3.31 1.22 21.34
CA LEU A 141 4.27 1.05 22.42
C LEU A 141 3.61 1.18 23.80
N PRO A 142 4.21 0.59 24.86
CA PRO A 142 3.85 0.84 26.25
C PRO A 142 3.86 2.35 26.52
N GLY A 143 2.76 2.88 27.05
CA GLY A 143 2.55 4.32 27.21
C GLY A 143 1.74 4.99 26.10
N GLY A 144 1.28 4.23 25.09
CA GLY A 144 0.34 4.73 24.07
C GLY A 144 0.99 5.58 22.97
N HIS A 145 2.28 5.38 22.71
CA HIS A 145 3.01 6.07 21.65
C HIS A 145 3.29 5.12 20.48
N VAL A 146 3.58 5.67 19.31
CA VAL A 146 4.16 4.93 18.18
C VAL A 146 5.69 5.10 18.17
N PRO A 147 6.47 4.21 17.51
CA PRO A 147 7.93 4.25 17.54
C PRO A 147 8.52 5.61 17.16
N ALA A 148 8.04 6.21 16.07
CA ALA A 148 8.52 7.52 15.61
C ALA A 148 8.33 8.64 16.65
N VAL A 149 7.19 8.66 17.36
CA VAL A 149 6.91 9.67 18.40
C VAL A 149 7.78 9.43 19.63
N TRP A 150 8.03 8.17 19.99
CA TRP A 150 8.92 7.84 21.09
C TRP A 150 10.36 8.28 20.79
N LEU A 151 10.87 7.96 19.59
CA LEU A 151 12.21 8.35 19.12
C LEU A 151 12.35 9.87 19.09
N ALA A 152 11.39 10.58 18.49
CA ALA A 152 11.39 12.05 18.44
C ALA A 152 11.46 12.69 19.84
N ARG A 153 10.73 12.15 20.83
CA ARG A 153 10.79 12.65 22.21
C ARG A 153 12.15 12.43 22.86
N ARG A 154 12.82 11.32 22.55
CA ARG A 154 14.17 11.03 23.07
C ARG A 154 15.19 11.98 22.47
N GLU A 155 15.17 12.16 21.16
CA GLU A 155 16.07 13.06 20.44
C GLU A 155 15.94 14.51 20.92
N LEU A 156 14.71 15.01 21.07
CA LEU A 156 14.47 16.39 21.50
C LEU A 156 14.78 16.66 22.99
N GLY A 157 14.79 15.62 23.82
CA GLY A 157 14.83 15.77 25.29
C GLY A 157 13.69 16.63 25.85
N ARG A 158 13.75 16.97 27.15
CA ARG A 158 12.69 17.75 27.82
C ARG A 158 12.57 19.18 27.28
N SER A 159 13.71 19.84 27.04
CA SER A 159 13.77 21.22 26.53
C SER A 159 13.18 21.34 25.12
N GLY A 160 13.55 20.43 24.20
CA GLY A 160 13.02 20.41 22.84
C GLY A 160 11.52 20.12 22.83
N GLN A 161 11.05 19.17 23.64
CA GLN A 161 9.61 18.90 23.78
C GLN A 161 8.83 20.13 24.28
N ALA A 162 9.35 20.86 25.27
CA ALA A 162 8.73 22.10 25.76
C ALA A 162 8.72 23.20 24.68
N ARG A 163 9.79 23.29 23.88
CA ARG A 163 9.86 24.21 22.74
C ARG A 163 8.78 23.89 21.69
N VAL A 164 8.63 22.62 21.31
CA VAL A 164 7.56 22.17 20.39
C VAL A 164 6.19 22.56 20.92
N ARG A 165 5.87 22.23 22.18
CA ARG A 165 4.57 22.58 22.80
C ARG A 165 4.29 24.08 22.78
N ARG A 166 5.30 24.92 23.06
CA ARG A 166 5.15 26.38 23.00
C ARG A 166 4.87 26.89 21.59
N ARG A 167 5.54 26.35 20.56
CA ARG A 167 5.28 26.73 19.16
C ARG A 167 3.87 26.31 18.72
N LEU A 168 3.45 25.11 19.09
CA LEU A 168 2.09 24.63 18.82
C LEU A 168 1.02 25.51 19.48
N ALA A 169 1.20 25.87 20.76
CA ALA A 169 0.26 26.71 21.49
C ALA A 169 0.09 28.10 20.85
N ARG A 170 1.15 28.63 20.24
CA ARG A 170 1.15 29.91 19.50
C ARG A 170 0.77 29.78 18.02
N ARG A 171 0.56 28.56 17.52
CA ARG A 171 0.40 28.26 16.08
C ARG A 171 1.52 28.84 15.22
N ASP A 172 2.74 28.86 15.77
CA ASP A 172 3.93 29.39 15.11
C ASP A 172 4.57 28.30 14.24
N TRP A 173 3.92 28.01 13.12
CA TRP A 173 4.29 26.94 12.19
C TRP A 173 5.64 27.15 11.51
N PRO A 174 6.01 28.37 11.04
CA PRO A 174 7.33 28.59 10.46
C PRO A 174 8.46 28.32 11.46
N ALA A 175 8.31 28.76 12.72
CA ALA A 175 9.32 28.46 13.72
C ALA A 175 9.36 26.97 14.09
N LEU A 176 8.23 26.25 14.02
CA LEU A 176 8.21 24.80 14.22
C LEU A 176 8.93 24.06 13.08
N ALA A 177 8.75 24.48 11.84
CA ALA A 177 9.45 23.94 10.67
C ALA A 177 10.97 24.03 10.84
N GLY A 178 11.46 25.13 11.41
CA GLY A 178 12.89 25.35 11.69
C GLY A 178 13.48 24.54 12.86
N LEU A 179 12.69 23.71 13.56
CA LEU A 179 13.19 22.88 14.68
C LEU A 179 13.65 21.47 14.26
N GLY A 180 13.50 21.09 12.99
CA GLY A 180 13.95 19.80 12.45
C GLY A 180 12.90 18.68 12.51
N ALA A 181 13.26 17.51 11.95
CA ALA A 181 12.34 16.40 11.69
C ALA A 181 11.68 15.84 12.96
N ALA A 182 12.45 15.59 14.03
CA ALA A 182 11.90 15.09 15.30
C ALA A 182 10.87 16.05 15.92
N ALA A 183 11.13 17.37 15.84
CA ALA A 183 10.19 18.39 16.31
C ALA A 183 8.89 18.38 15.52
N MET A 184 8.96 18.18 14.20
CA MET A 184 7.79 18.05 13.35
C MET A 184 7.00 16.76 13.66
N VAL A 185 7.66 15.60 13.83
CA VAL A 185 7.01 14.32 14.18
C VAL A 185 6.25 14.44 15.49
N LEU A 186 6.89 15.00 16.53
CA LEU A 186 6.22 15.26 17.79
C LEU A 186 5.11 16.30 17.64
N GLY A 187 5.34 17.34 16.84
CA GLY A 187 4.37 18.39 16.55
C GLY A 187 3.08 17.83 15.95
N GLN A 188 3.21 16.98 14.93
CA GLN A 188 2.10 16.33 14.24
C GLN A 188 1.31 15.44 15.20
N ALA A 189 1.99 14.66 16.04
CA ALA A 189 1.34 13.77 17.00
C ALA A 189 0.56 14.53 18.09
N LEU A 190 0.98 15.76 18.43
CA LEU A 190 0.33 16.59 19.45
C LEU A 190 -0.80 17.46 18.87
N ALA A 191 -0.62 18.00 17.66
CA ALA A 191 -1.58 18.90 17.04
C ALA A 191 -2.67 18.16 16.25
N GLY A 192 -2.35 16.97 15.73
CA GLY A 192 -3.22 16.23 14.82
C GLY A 192 -3.36 16.92 13.46
N TYR A 193 -4.34 16.44 12.69
CA TYR A 193 -4.67 16.95 11.36
C TYR A 193 -5.55 18.21 11.44
N SER A 194 -5.21 19.22 10.64
CA SER A 194 -6.04 20.40 10.37
C SER A 194 -6.59 20.36 8.95
N PRO A 195 -7.92 20.31 8.73
CA PRO A 195 -8.49 20.33 7.38
C PRO A 195 -8.10 21.53 6.53
N ALA A 196 -7.91 22.69 7.16
CA ALA A 196 -7.46 23.92 6.49
C ALA A 196 -6.01 23.80 5.97
N ALA A 197 -5.17 22.97 6.61
CA ALA A 197 -3.78 22.77 6.20
C ALA A 197 -3.65 22.16 4.80
N ALA A 198 -4.60 21.33 4.37
CA ALA A 198 -4.54 20.71 3.04
C ALA A 198 -4.62 21.71 1.88
N GLY A 199 -5.08 22.96 2.12
CA GLY A 199 -5.10 24.03 1.11
C GLY A 199 -4.08 25.14 1.34
N ALA A 200 -3.23 25.03 2.36
CA ALA A 200 -2.26 26.06 2.71
C ALA A 200 -0.89 25.82 2.05
N ALA A 201 -0.09 26.88 1.97
CA ALA A 201 1.28 26.79 1.46
C ALA A 201 2.11 25.78 2.29
N PRO A 202 2.85 24.87 1.64
CA PRO A 202 3.73 23.93 2.35
C PRO A 202 4.89 24.71 3.00
N LEU A 203 5.27 24.31 4.22
CA LEU A 203 6.39 24.91 4.94
C LEU A 203 7.54 23.93 5.10
N ALA A 204 7.25 22.70 5.49
CA ALA A 204 8.26 21.65 5.63
C ALA A 204 7.63 20.27 5.52
N TRP A 205 8.41 19.32 5.01
CA TRP A 205 8.05 17.92 4.95
C TRP A 205 9.19 17.08 5.53
N PRO A 206 8.95 16.25 6.57
CA PRO A 206 10.01 15.38 7.10
C PRO A 206 10.54 14.35 6.11
N GLY A 207 9.76 14.04 5.06
CA GLY A 207 10.17 13.09 4.02
C GLY A 207 11.12 13.65 2.96
N GLY A 208 11.43 14.95 2.99
CA GLY A 208 12.46 15.54 2.13
C GLY A 208 12.02 16.80 1.38
N ASP A 209 12.15 16.78 0.06
CA ASP A 209 12.15 17.96 -0.81
C ASP A 209 10.75 18.42 -1.24
N LEU A 210 10.36 19.63 -0.82
CA LEU A 210 9.09 20.25 -1.21
C LEU A 210 9.05 20.66 -2.70
N ALA A 211 10.19 21.04 -3.29
CA ALA A 211 10.24 21.43 -4.70
C ALA A 211 9.96 20.21 -5.60
N LEU A 212 10.48 19.05 -5.23
CA LEU A 212 10.19 17.78 -5.90
C LEU A 212 8.69 17.44 -5.85
N LEU A 213 8.02 17.68 -4.72
CA LEU A 213 6.57 17.48 -4.60
C LEU A 213 5.78 18.44 -5.51
N GLU A 214 6.20 19.71 -5.58
CA GLU A 214 5.59 20.71 -6.45
C GLU A 214 5.77 20.36 -7.94
N GLU A 215 6.98 19.95 -8.35
CA GLU A 215 7.26 19.48 -9.71
C GLU A 215 6.36 18.28 -10.07
N MET A 216 6.21 17.32 -9.16
CA MET A 216 5.36 16.15 -9.36
C MET A 216 3.87 16.50 -9.39
N ALA A 217 3.42 17.47 -8.60
CA ALA A 217 2.04 17.96 -8.62
C ALA A 217 1.73 18.62 -9.97
N ALA A 218 2.64 19.43 -10.49
CA ALA A 218 2.52 20.07 -11.80
C ALA A 218 2.50 19.05 -12.93
N LEU A 219 3.38 18.04 -12.89
CA LEU A 219 3.38 16.95 -13.86
C LEU A 219 2.05 16.18 -13.85
N THR A 220 1.55 15.82 -12.66
CA THR A 220 0.27 15.13 -12.48
C THR A 220 -0.92 15.96 -12.98
N ALA A 221 -0.90 17.27 -12.76
CA ALA A 221 -1.92 18.18 -13.27
C ALA A 221 -1.92 18.23 -14.81
N ARG A 222 -0.75 18.38 -15.45
CA ARG A 222 -0.63 18.36 -16.91
C ARG A 222 -1.13 17.06 -17.52
N GLU A 223 -0.78 15.93 -16.91
CA GLU A 223 -1.22 14.60 -17.33
C GLU A 223 -2.74 14.47 -17.30
N GLY A 224 -3.37 14.92 -16.20
CA GLY A 224 -4.82 14.86 -16.07
C GLY A 224 -5.56 15.79 -17.02
N LEU A 225 -4.98 16.97 -17.33
CA LEU A 225 -5.50 17.88 -18.35
C LEU A 225 -5.38 17.27 -19.76
N ALA A 226 -4.26 16.65 -20.10
CA ALA A 226 -4.07 15.97 -21.37
C ALA A 226 -5.06 14.80 -21.55
N ALA A 227 -5.25 13.98 -20.50
CA ALA A 227 -6.23 12.91 -20.51
C ALA A 227 -7.67 13.43 -20.66
N ALA A 228 -8.00 14.55 -20.01
CA ALA A 228 -9.30 15.19 -20.13
C ALA A 228 -9.59 15.68 -21.56
N ASP A 229 -8.60 16.32 -22.19
CA ASP A 229 -8.70 16.80 -23.58
C ASP A 229 -8.93 15.63 -24.56
N LEU A 230 -8.13 14.57 -24.45
CA LEU A 230 -8.28 13.34 -25.24
C LEU A 230 -9.66 12.69 -25.04
N ALA A 231 -10.16 12.65 -23.79
CA ALA A 231 -11.49 12.11 -23.49
C ALA A 231 -12.62 12.95 -24.10
N VAL A 232 -12.50 14.29 -24.09
CA VAL A 232 -13.44 15.21 -24.74
C VAL A 232 -13.47 14.96 -26.25
N LYS A 233 -12.29 14.93 -26.89
CA LYS A 233 -12.15 14.69 -28.33
C LYS A 233 -12.69 13.32 -28.74
N ALA A 234 -12.39 12.27 -27.98
CA ALA A 234 -12.93 10.94 -28.21
C ALA A 234 -14.47 10.90 -28.05
N SER A 235 -15.02 11.61 -27.06
CA SER A 235 -16.47 11.70 -26.86
C SER A 235 -17.16 12.36 -28.06
N LEU A 236 -16.61 13.47 -28.57
CA LEU A 236 -17.12 14.17 -29.74
C LEU A 236 -17.02 13.33 -31.01
N ALA A 237 -15.85 12.72 -31.25
CA ALA A 237 -15.59 11.96 -32.47
C ALA A 237 -16.41 10.66 -32.55
N THR A 238 -16.68 10.00 -31.42
CA THR A 238 -17.43 8.74 -31.38
C THR A 238 -18.92 8.93 -31.10
N GLY A 239 -19.35 10.11 -30.66
CA GLY A 239 -20.72 10.36 -30.22
C GLY A 239 -21.12 9.50 -29.01
N ARG A 240 -20.15 9.11 -28.18
CA ARG A 240 -20.34 8.27 -26.99
C ARG A 240 -20.00 9.05 -25.72
N LEU A 241 -20.73 8.73 -24.65
CA LEU A 241 -20.28 9.05 -23.30
C LEU A 241 -18.91 8.41 -23.06
N VAL A 242 -17.96 9.16 -22.54
CA VAL A 242 -16.65 8.65 -22.14
C VAL A 242 -16.60 8.50 -20.62
N ILE A 243 -16.19 7.32 -20.15
CA ILE A 243 -15.81 7.13 -18.76
C ILE A 243 -14.28 7.00 -18.72
N LEU A 244 -13.63 8.01 -18.18
CA LEU A 244 -12.18 8.06 -18.07
C LEU A 244 -11.76 7.43 -16.74
N LEU A 245 -11.19 6.24 -16.84
CA LEU A 245 -10.73 5.40 -15.76
C LEU A 245 -9.28 5.74 -15.42
N GLY A 246 -9.01 6.05 -14.15
CA GLY A 246 -7.66 6.31 -13.66
C GLY A 246 -7.26 5.25 -12.65
N ASN A 247 -6.12 4.60 -12.89
CA ASN A 247 -5.61 3.59 -11.97
C ASN A 247 -4.97 4.25 -10.73
N ALA A 248 -5.43 3.88 -9.53
CA ALA A 248 -4.93 4.38 -8.26
C ALA A 248 -3.52 3.86 -7.86
N SER A 249 -2.78 3.24 -8.78
CA SER A 249 -1.50 2.58 -8.51
C SER A 249 -0.31 3.54 -8.38
N LEU A 250 -0.42 4.80 -8.80
CA LEU A 250 0.72 5.70 -9.01
C LEU A 250 0.80 6.87 -8.02
N GLY A 251 0.50 6.67 -6.74
CA GLY A 251 0.77 7.72 -5.75
C GLY A 251 0.08 9.07 -6.05
N GLY A 252 -1.13 9.08 -6.63
CA GLY A 252 -1.86 10.32 -6.91
C GLY A 252 -2.42 10.34 -8.32
N PRO A 253 -3.72 10.07 -8.51
CA PRO A 253 -4.30 9.96 -9.84
C PRO A 253 -4.35 11.31 -10.56
N PRO A 254 -4.00 11.35 -11.85
CA PRO A 254 -4.19 12.52 -12.71
C PRO A 254 -5.66 12.94 -12.80
N LEU A 255 -6.61 12.03 -12.52
CA LEU A 255 -8.03 12.35 -12.47
C LEU A 255 -8.41 13.42 -11.44
N TRP A 256 -7.57 13.71 -10.46
CA TRP A 256 -7.81 14.85 -9.57
C TRP A 256 -7.71 16.21 -10.29
N ALA A 257 -6.99 16.29 -11.40
CA ALA A 257 -6.91 17.49 -12.23
C ALA A 257 -8.18 17.72 -13.06
N MET A 258 -9.10 16.75 -13.12
CA MET A 258 -10.26 16.85 -14.00
C MET A 258 -11.33 17.78 -13.43
N PRO A 259 -11.84 18.72 -14.23
CA PRO A 259 -12.96 19.57 -13.83
C PRO A 259 -14.30 18.81 -13.76
N GLY A 260 -14.34 17.56 -14.23
CA GLY A 260 -15.52 16.69 -14.22
C GLY A 260 -16.73 17.23 -15.00
N PRO A 261 -17.84 16.48 -15.02
CA PRO A 261 -19.10 16.90 -15.66
C PRO A 261 -19.86 17.97 -14.87
N TRP A 262 -19.36 18.47 -13.74
CA TRP A 262 -20.05 19.44 -12.87
C TRP A 262 -19.78 20.90 -13.26
N GLN A 263 -19.44 21.14 -14.53
CA GLN A 263 -19.35 22.48 -15.09
C GLN A 263 -20.75 23.11 -15.24
N PRO A 264 -20.87 24.46 -15.28
CA PRO A 264 -22.14 25.13 -15.50
C PRO A 264 -22.86 24.60 -16.76
N GLY A 265 -24.12 24.17 -16.63
CA GLY A 265 -24.95 23.72 -17.75
C GLY A 265 -25.22 22.21 -17.84
N VAL A 266 -24.47 21.37 -17.11
CA VAL A 266 -24.74 19.91 -17.07
C VAL A 266 -25.53 19.56 -15.82
N ALA A 267 -26.86 19.43 -15.98
CA ALA A 267 -27.73 18.96 -14.91
C ALA A 267 -27.47 17.48 -14.62
N MET A 268 -27.30 17.13 -13.34
CA MET A 268 -27.29 15.73 -12.92
C MET A 268 -28.68 15.14 -13.17
N PRO A 269 -28.83 14.10 -14.02
CA PRO A 269 -30.14 13.48 -14.21
C PRO A 269 -30.63 12.94 -12.87
N THR A 270 -31.93 13.09 -12.62
CA THR A 270 -32.56 12.47 -11.45
C THR A 270 -32.54 10.96 -11.66
N LEU A 271 -31.60 10.29 -11.01
CA LEU A 271 -31.52 8.85 -11.04
C LEU A 271 -32.49 8.29 -9.99
N ALA A 272 -33.58 7.67 -10.43
CA ALA A 272 -34.25 6.68 -9.59
C ALA A 272 -33.21 5.60 -9.28
N ALA A 273 -32.86 5.39 -8.02
CA ALA A 273 -31.80 4.44 -7.65
C ALA A 273 -32.17 3.06 -8.19
N PRO A 274 -31.50 2.57 -9.26
CA PRO A 274 -31.86 1.27 -9.80
C PRO A 274 -31.53 0.23 -8.73
N ARG A 275 -32.39 -0.78 -8.57
CA ARG A 275 -32.06 -1.91 -7.71
C ARG A 275 -30.76 -2.53 -8.25
N PRO A 276 -29.74 -2.78 -7.39
CA PRO A 276 -28.48 -3.32 -7.85
C PRO A 276 -28.73 -4.70 -8.47
N SER A 277 -28.32 -4.87 -9.73
CA SER A 277 -28.44 -6.14 -10.44
C SER A 277 -27.52 -7.20 -9.82
N ARG A 278 -27.73 -8.47 -10.18
CA ARG A 278 -26.87 -9.58 -9.72
C ARG A 278 -25.43 -9.37 -10.17
N GLU A 279 -25.23 -8.84 -11.37
CA GLU A 279 -23.93 -8.53 -11.97
C GLU A 279 -23.21 -7.45 -11.15
N ILE A 280 -23.90 -6.37 -10.78
CA ILE A 280 -23.33 -5.31 -9.91
C ILE A 280 -22.92 -5.88 -8.56
N ALA A 281 -23.75 -6.73 -7.95
CA ALA A 281 -23.43 -7.35 -6.67
C ALA A 281 -22.21 -8.28 -6.75
N GLN A 282 -22.09 -9.05 -7.83
CA GLN A 282 -20.93 -9.92 -8.08
C GLN A 282 -19.65 -9.12 -8.33
N LEU A 283 -19.73 -8.06 -9.14
CA LEU A 283 -18.59 -7.21 -9.46
C LEU A 283 -18.11 -6.42 -8.23
N ALA A 284 -19.04 -5.95 -7.39
CA ALA A 284 -18.71 -5.31 -6.11
C ALA A 284 -18.02 -6.27 -5.13
N ARG A 285 -18.44 -7.54 -5.09
CA ARG A 285 -17.78 -8.59 -4.28
C ARG A 285 -16.37 -8.86 -4.79
N LEU A 286 -16.19 -8.99 -6.12
CA LEU A 286 -14.89 -9.18 -6.74
C LEU A 286 -13.95 -8.01 -6.44
N ARG A 287 -14.45 -6.77 -6.57
CA ARG A 287 -13.74 -5.54 -6.17
C ARG A 287 -13.26 -5.62 -4.72
N ALA A 288 -14.14 -6.00 -3.79
CA ALA A 288 -13.81 -6.11 -2.37
C ALA A 288 -12.80 -7.23 -2.07
N ALA A 289 -12.93 -8.39 -2.72
CA ALA A 289 -11.98 -9.49 -2.58
C ALA A 289 -10.58 -9.08 -3.04
N ARG A 290 -10.49 -8.37 -4.17
CA ARG A 290 -9.22 -7.88 -4.73
C ARG A 290 -8.56 -6.79 -3.90
N LEU A 291 -9.34 -5.86 -3.35
CA LEU A 291 -8.85 -4.68 -2.65
C LEU A 291 -8.78 -4.82 -1.13
N GLY A 292 -9.53 -5.74 -0.54
CA GLY A 292 -9.55 -6.00 0.90
C GLY A 292 -9.05 -7.39 1.28
N GLY A 293 -9.07 -8.34 0.35
CA GLY A 293 -8.70 -9.73 0.60
C GLY A 293 -7.26 -9.90 1.09
N PRO A 294 -6.23 -9.31 0.45
CA PRO A 294 -4.86 -9.48 0.93
C PRO A 294 -4.62 -8.96 2.36
N ALA A 295 -5.13 -7.77 2.70
CA ALA A 295 -5.05 -7.25 4.07
C ALA A 295 -5.85 -8.10 5.07
N LEU A 296 -7.02 -8.62 4.66
CA LEU A 296 -7.81 -9.54 5.47
C LEU A 296 -7.07 -10.87 5.70
N LEU A 297 -6.46 -11.44 4.66
CA LEU A 297 -5.67 -12.65 4.72
C LEU A 297 -4.49 -12.49 5.70
N GLN A 298 -3.74 -11.39 5.56
CA GLN A 298 -2.63 -11.05 6.45
C GLN A 298 -3.10 -10.87 7.90
N ALA A 299 -4.19 -10.12 8.13
CA ALA A 299 -4.70 -9.89 9.47
C ALA A 299 -5.22 -11.19 10.14
N LEU A 300 -5.84 -12.09 9.37
CA LEU A 300 -6.27 -13.40 9.86
C LEU A 300 -5.07 -14.31 10.15
N TRP A 301 -4.02 -14.24 9.34
CA TRP A 301 -2.76 -14.93 9.57
C TRP A 301 -2.11 -14.49 10.89
N GLU A 302 -1.99 -13.18 11.12
CA GLU A 302 -1.47 -12.63 12.37
C GLU A 302 -2.34 -12.98 13.58
N ALA A 303 -3.67 -12.93 13.43
CA ALA A 303 -4.59 -13.35 14.46
C ALA A 303 -4.42 -14.83 14.83
N ARG A 304 -4.20 -15.69 13.83
CA ARG A 304 -3.90 -17.10 14.05
C ARG A 304 -2.59 -17.28 14.81
N ALA A 305 -1.52 -16.62 14.40
CA ALA A 305 -0.22 -16.67 15.08
C ALA A 305 -0.33 -16.23 16.53
N GLY A 306 -1.03 -15.12 16.80
CA GLY A 306 -1.33 -14.67 18.15
C GLY A 306 -2.11 -15.71 18.96
N VAL A 307 -3.18 -16.27 18.41
CA VAL A 307 -3.97 -17.33 19.10
C VAL A 307 -3.10 -18.54 19.45
N ALA A 308 -2.22 -18.97 18.53
CA ALA A 308 -1.31 -20.10 18.75
C ALA A 308 -0.31 -19.81 19.87
N LEU A 309 0.34 -18.64 19.87
CA LEU A 309 1.32 -18.22 20.89
C LEU A 309 0.76 -18.17 22.30
N HIS A 310 -0.49 -17.74 22.45
CA HIS A 310 -1.06 -17.42 23.76
C HIS A 310 -2.15 -18.39 24.21
N GLY A 311 -2.46 -19.42 23.42
CA GLY A 311 -3.43 -20.46 23.77
C GLY A 311 -4.88 -19.97 23.97
N ARG A 312 -5.26 -18.80 23.44
CA ARG A 312 -6.59 -18.20 23.66
C ARG A 312 -7.15 -17.51 22.42
N GLY A 313 -8.48 -17.54 22.27
CA GLY A 313 -9.19 -16.83 21.18
C GLY A 313 -9.55 -17.68 19.95
N ARG A 314 -9.36 -19.00 19.99
CA ARG A 314 -9.64 -19.93 18.88
C ARG A 314 -11.07 -19.84 18.34
N ALA A 315 -12.07 -19.84 19.21
CA ALA A 315 -13.48 -19.72 18.79
C ALA A 315 -13.80 -18.37 18.11
N ALA A 316 -13.10 -17.29 18.49
CA ALA A 316 -13.25 -16.00 17.82
C ALA A 316 -12.60 -16.02 16.43
N LEU A 317 -11.42 -16.64 16.30
CA LEU A 317 -10.75 -16.82 15.02
C LEU A 317 -11.60 -17.64 14.03
N GLU A 318 -12.15 -18.78 14.45
CA GLU A 318 -12.99 -19.63 13.56
C GLU A 318 -14.22 -18.87 13.04
N ARG A 319 -14.87 -18.06 13.87
CA ARG A 319 -15.98 -17.20 13.43
C ARG A 319 -15.54 -16.16 12.39
N LEU A 320 -14.31 -15.64 12.49
CA LEU A 320 -13.78 -14.70 11.50
C LEU A 320 -13.44 -15.42 10.19
N LEU A 321 -12.82 -16.59 10.25
CA LEU A 321 -12.53 -17.42 9.08
C LEU A 321 -13.80 -17.79 8.30
N ALA A 322 -14.86 -18.19 9.01
CA ALA A 322 -16.16 -18.50 8.38
C ALA A 322 -16.75 -17.28 7.64
N GLN A 323 -16.64 -16.08 8.21
CA GLN A 323 -17.12 -14.86 7.56
C GLN A 323 -16.22 -14.42 6.39
N ALA A 324 -14.91 -14.69 6.47
CA ALA A 324 -13.92 -14.28 5.48
C ALA A 324 -14.02 -15.05 4.15
N GLY A 325 -14.60 -16.25 4.14
CA GLY A 325 -14.80 -17.07 2.93
C GLY A 325 -15.62 -16.39 1.82
N ARG A 326 -16.30 -15.27 2.12
CA ARG A 326 -16.95 -14.41 1.10
C ARG A 326 -15.96 -13.66 0.20
N TRP A 327 -14.78 -13.32 0.72
CA TRP A 327 -13.77 -12.48 0.04
C TRP A 327 -12.43 -13.18 -0.15
N LEU A 328 -12.22 -14.34 0.48
CA LEU A 328 -11.01 -15.15 0.34
C LEU A 328 -11.33 -16.47 -0.38
N PRO A 329 -10.46 -16.92 -1.29
CA PRO A 329 -10.49 -18.27 -1.83
C PRO A 329 -10.52 -19.34 -0.73
N GLN A 330 -11.18 -20.46 -1.00
CA GLN A 330 -11.32 -21.57 -0.04
C GLN A 330 -9.97 -22.14 0.38
N GLU A 331 -9.03 -22.29 -0.55
CA GLU A 331 -7.64 -22.69 -0.31
C GLU A 331 -6.93 -21.82 0.74
N ASN A 332 -7.20 -20.51 0.75
CA ASN A 332 -6.61 -19.59 1.73
C ASN A 332 -7.23 -19.78 3.11
N ILE A 333 -8.54 -20.04 3.19
CA ILE A 333 -9.21 -20.36 4.46
C ILE A 333 -8.67 -21.68 5.04
N GLU A 334 -8.47 -22.70 4.19
CA GLU A 334 -7.91 -23.98 4.60
C GLU A 334 -6.44 -23.85 5.00
N GLY A 335 -5.65 -23.06 4.26
CA GLY A 335 -4.28 -22.70 4.59
C GLY A 335 -4.19 -21.99 5.95
N LEU A 336 -5.08 -21.04 6.24
CA LEU A 336 -5.18 -20.38 7.55
C LEU A 336 -5.49 -21.38 8.67
N ARG A 337 -6.47 -22.27 8.49
CA ARG A 337 -6.79 -23.29 9.51
C ARG A 337 -5.61 -24.22 9.76
N ALA A 338 -4.97 -24.68 8.69
CA ALA A 338 -3.85 -25.61 8.78
C ALA A 338 -2.53 -24.95 9.22
N GLY A 339 -2.41 -23.62 9.16
CA GLY A 339 -1.15 -22.94 9.45
C GLY A 339 -0.11 -23.08 8.33
N ARG A 340 -0.55 -23.23 7.08
CA ARG A 340 0.31 -23.57 5.93
C ARG A 340 0.53 -22.41 4.96
N LEU A 341 0.26 -21.18 5.38
CA LEU A 341 0.50 -20.01 4.54
C LEU A 341 1.92 -19.48 4.73
N THR A 342 2.59 -19.17 3.62
CA THR A 342 3.93 -18.57 3.59
C THR A 342 3.85 -17.04 3.65
N LEU A 343 3.18 -16.52 4.69
CA LEU A 343 3.03 -15.07 4.89
C LEU A 343 3.96 -14.58 5.99
N ALA A 344 4.60 -13.43 5.76
CA ALA A 344 5.43 -12.77 6.76
C ALA A 344 4.62 -12.47 8.03
N LEU A 345 5.21 -12.72 9.20
CA LEU A 345 4.60 -12.41 10.48
C LEU A 345 4.95 -10.97 10.86
N ALA A 346 3.99 -10.04 10.82
CA ALA A 346 4.13 -8.72 11.46
C ALA A 346 3.52 -8.70 12.88
N GLY A 347 3.52 -9.86 13.53
CA GLY A 347 2.43 -10.24 14.41
C GLY A 347 2.24 -9.42 15.69
N ARG A 348 0.97 -9.36 16.07
CA ARG A 348 0.45 -8.61 17.22
C ARG A 348 -0.06 -9.61 18.28
N PRO A 349 -0.16 -9.22 19.56
CA PRO A 349 -0.83 -10.05 20.57
C PRO A 349 -2.30 -10.37 20.19
N PRO A 350 -2.94 -11.45 20.70
CA PRO A 350 -4.19 -11.99 20.16
C PRO A 350 -5.37 -11.02 20.23
N GLY A 351 -5.48 -10.24 21.32
CA GLY A 351 -6.53 -9.23 21.47
C GLY A 351 -6.45 -8.17 20.37
N PRO A 352 -5.30 -7.46 20.24
CA PRO A 352 -5.01 -6.58 19.12
C PRO A 352 -5.13 -7.26 17.75
N ALA A 353 -4.60 -8.47 17.56
CA ALA A 353 -4.61 -9.17 16.27
C ALA A 353 -6.03 -9.56 15.83
N LEU A 354 -6.87 -10.07 16.73
CA LEU A 354 -8.28 -10.35 16.46
C LEU A 354 -9.08 -9.07 16.20
N ALA A 355 -8.75 -7.96 16.86
CA ALA A 355 -9.36 -6.66 16.58
C ALA A 355 -8.99 -6.14 15.19
N VAL A 356 -7.73 -6.30 14.78
CA VAL A 356 -7.26 -5.96 13.42
C VAL A 356 -7.93 -6.84 12.37
N ALA A 357 -8.03 -8.15 12.60
CA ALA A 357 -8.77 -9.05 11.70
C ALA A 357 -10.25 -8.67 11.57
N ARG A 358 -10.91 -8.26 12.67
CA ARG A 358 -12.28 -7.72 12.61
C ARG A 358 -12.36 -6.42 11.81
N ALA A 359 -11.39 -5.53 11.98
CA ALA A 359 -11.33 -4.27 11.25
C ALA A 359 -11.11 -4.52 9.75
N ALA A 360 -10.21 -5.42 9.37
CA ALA A 360 -9.98 -5.82 7.98
C ALA A 360 -11.24 -6.47 7.35
N LEU A 361 -11.97 -7.29 8.12
CA LEU A 361 -13.24 -7.85 7.68
C LEU A 361 -14.30 -6.77 7.47
N ALA A 362 -14.39 -5.80 8.38
CA ALA A 362 -15.28 -4.65 8.26
C ALA A 362 -14.91 -3.76 7.06
N GLN A 363 -13.61 -3.60 6.77
CA GLN A 363 -13.11 -2.90 5.59
C GLN A 363 -13.51 -3.63 4.30
N ALA A 364 -13.36 -4.95 4.20
CA ALA A 364 -13.82 -5.72 3.04
C ALA A 364 -15.33 -5.55 2.80
N ARG A 365 -16.15 -5.56 3.87
CA ARG A 365 -17.59 -5.25 3.80
C ARG A 365 -17.87 -3.81 3.36
N ALA A 366 -17.08 -2.85 3.82
CA ALA A 366 -17.20 -1.46 3.40
C ALA A 366 -16.88 -1.31 1.92
N LEU A 367 -15.76 -1.89 1.45
CA LEU A 367 -15.35 -1.89 0.04
C LEU A 367 -16.41 -2.53 -0.87
N GLU A 368 -17.08 -3.60 -0.43
CA GLU A 368 -18.18 -4.21 -1.19
C GLU A 368 -19.39 -3.28 -1.29
N ARG A 369 -19.79 -2.65 -0.17
CA ARG A 369 -20.92 -1.70 -0.16
C ARG A 369 -20.64 -0.46 -0.98
N GLU A 370 -19.44 0.10 -0.85
CA GLU A 370 -18.98 1.25 -1.61
C GLU A 370 -18.89 0.92 -3.11
N GLY A 371 -18.28 -0.22 -3.45
CA GLY A 371 -18.21 -0.70 -4.84
C GLY A 371 -19.60 -0.87 -5.45
N ARG A 372 -20.54 -1.46 -4.72
CA ARG A 372 -21.92 -1.60 -5.17
C ARG A 372 -22.58 -0.24 -5.41
N ALA A 373 -22.41 0.71 -4.50
CA ALA A 373 -22.96 2.05 -4.65
C ALA A 373 -22.34 2.80 -5.84
N ALA A 374 -21.03 2.73 -6.01
CA ALA A 374 -20.31 3.36 -7.11
C ALA A 374 -20.72 2.77 -8.47
N LEU A 375 -20.72 1.44 -8.61
CA LEU A 375 -21.11 0.75 -9.85
C LEU A 375 -22.57 1.01 -10.21
N THR A 376 -23.47 1.02 -9.22
CA THR A 376 -24.88 1.37 -9.44
C THR A 376 -25.03 2.79 -9.96
N LEU A 377 -24.29 3.74 -9.37
CA LEU A 377 -24.31 5.13 -9.78
C LEU A 377 -23.74 5.31 -11.19
N VAL A 378 -22.57 4.74 -11.48
CA VAL A 378 -21.90 4.84 -12.78
C VAL A 378 -22.74 4.20 -13.89
N ALA A 379 -23.28 2.99 -13.67
CA ALA A 379 -24.16 2.34 -14.65
C ALA A 379 -25.47 3.11 -14.85
N GLY A 380 -26.04 3.66 -13.78
CA GLY A 380 -27.23 4.52 -13.85
C GLY A 380 -26.98 5.79 -14.66
N LEU A 381 -25.86 6.47 -14.42
CA LEU A 381 -25.46 7.66 -15.17
C LEU A 381 -25.18 7.34 -16.63
N ALA A 382 -24.49 6.24 -16.91
CA ALA A 382 -24.22 5.84 -18.29
C ALA A 382 -25.52 5.63 -19.09
N ARG A 383 -26.53 5.01 -18.47
CA ARG A 383 -27.84 4.81 -19.10
C ARG A 383 -28.65 6.10 -19.22
N ALA A 384 -28.61 6.96 -18.21
CA ALA A 384 -29.42 8.18 -18.17
C ALA A 384 -28.87 9.29 -19.07
N LEU A 385 -27.55 9.46 -19.13
CA LEU A 385 -26.89 10.44 -19.98
C LEU A 385 -26.88 9.98 -21.43
N GLY A 386 -26.78 8.67 -21.67
CA GLY A 386 -26.85 8.07 -23.01
C GLY A 386 -25.79 8.64 -23.94
N ARG A 387 -26.20 9.10 -25.13
CA ARG A 387 -25.31 9.75 -26.09
C ARG A 387 -25.22 11.25 -25.83
N PRO A 388 -24.06 11.87 -26.09
CA PRO A 388 -23.93 13.32 -26.01
C PRO A 388 -24.91 14.01 -26.97
N ARG A 389 -25.50 15.14 -26.55
CA ARG A 389 -26.49 15.92 -27.32
C ARG A 389 -25.88 17.26 -27.75
N GLY A 390 -26.27 17.75 -28.92
CA GLY A 390 -25.92 19.11 -29.37
C GLY A 390 -24.41 19.36 -29.52
N GLY A 391 -23.62 18.34 -29.88
CA GLY A 391 -22.17 18.48 -30.06
C GLY A 391 -21.38 18.74 -28.77
N GLN A 392 -21.98 18.55 -27.59
CA GLN A 392 -21.27 18.67 -26.32
C GLN A 392 -20.59 17.35 -25.97
N ALA A 393 -19.34 17.39 -25.48
CA ALA A 393 -18.67 16.20 -24.96
C ALA A 393 -19.23 15.83 -23.58
N LEU A 394 -19.23 14.53 -23.28
CA LEU A 394 -19.69 14.00 -21.99
C LEU A 394 -18.63 13.05 -21.43
N VAL A 395 -17.93 13.49 -20.39
CA VAL A 395 -16.82 12.75 -19.77
C VAL A 395 -17.06 12.57 -18.28
N LEU A 396 -16.96 11.33 -17.80
CA LEU A 396 -17.13 10.94 -16.41
C LEU A 396 -15.80 10.37 -15.85
N PRO A 397 -15.11 11.09 -14.95
CA PRO A 397 -13.90 10.56 -14.32
C PRO A 397 -14.23 9.50 -13.26
N TYR A 398 -13.54 8.37 -13.29
CA TYR A 398 -13.67 7.34 -12.26
C TYR A 398 -12.29 6.83 -11.82
N ALA A 399 -11.90 7.20 -10.60
CA ALA A 399 -10.69 6.69 -9.97
C ALA A 399 -10.99 5.42 -9.16
N ASP A 400 -10.32 4.35 -9.50
CA ASP A 400 -10.31 3.09 -8.74
C ASP A 400 -8.95 2.42 -8.96
N LYS A 401 -8.69 1.32 -8.27
CA LYS A 401 -7.50 0.53 -8.56
C LYS A 401 -7.86 -0.52 -9.61
N PHE A 402 -7.67 -0.26 -10.90
CA PHE A 402 -8.08 -1.17 -11.98
C PHE A 402 -7.04 -2.26 -12.27
N ALA A 403 -5.76 -1.99 -12.02
CA ALA A 403 -4.69 -2.97 -12.07
C ALA A 403 -3.83 -2.87 -10.80
N ALA A 404 -3.65 -3.97 -10.07
CA ALA A 404 -2.54 -4.15 -9.16
C ALA A 404 -1.34 -4.68 -9.97
N SER A 405 -0.12 -4.49 -9.48
CA SER A 405 1.07 -5.08 -10.12
C SER A 405 0.88 -6.58 -10.44
N THR A 406 1.58 -7.00 -11.50
CA THR A 406 1.47 -8.16 -12.42
C THR A 406 1.04 -9.56 -11.96
N ALA A 407 0.51 -9.82 -10.75
CA ALA A 407 0.22 -11.19 -10.33
C ALA A 407 -0.99 -11.40 -9.40
N LYS A 408 -1.83 -10.39 -9.10
CA LYS A 408 -2.96 -10.61 -8.18
C LYS A 408 -4.21 -11.09 -8.92
N GLY A 409 -4.68 -12.29 -8.58
CA GLY A 409 -5.84 -12.94 -9.19
C GLY A 409 -7.12 -12.11 -9.08
N GLY A 410 -7.61 -11.60 -10.22
CA GLY A 410 -8.94 -10.99 -10.33
C GLY A 410 -9.00 -9.59 -10.95
N ASP A 411 -7.89 -8.92 -11.27
CA ASP A 411 -7.90 -7.61 -11.95
C ASP A 411 -8.55 -7.70 -13.35
N HIS A 412 -8.12 -8.67 -14.17
CA HIS A 412 -8.67 -8.93 -15.51
C HIS A 412 -10.17 -9.27 -15.46
N ALA A 413 -10.61 -10.09 -14.49
CA ALA A 413 -12.02 -10.41 -14.30
C ALA A 413 -12.86 -9.20 -13.88
N TYR A 414 -12.31 -8.30 -13.05
CA TYR A 414 -13.00 -7.07 -12.66
C TYR A 414 -13.12 -6.11 -13.85
N LEU A 415 -12.06 -5.94 -14.63
CA LEU A 415 -12.07 -5.06 -15.80
C LEU A 415 -13.03 -5.57 -16.88
N ALA A 416 -12.97 -6.86 -17.20
CA ALA A 416 -13.88 -7.52 -18.14
C ALA A 416 -15.34 -7.40 -17.66
N GLY A 417 -15.60 -7.68 -16.38
CA GLY A 417 -16.95 -7.56 -15.80
C GLY A 417 -17.49 -6.13 -15.80
N LEU A 418 -16.65 -5.12 -15.58
CA LEU A 418 -17.03 -3.72 -15.66
C LEU A 418 -17.36 -3.31 -17.11
N ALA A 419 -16.50 -3.67 -18.06
CA ALA A 419 -16.72 -3.39 -19.48
C ALA A 419 -17.99 -4.09 -19.98
N GLY A 420 -18.20 -5.37 -19.63
CA GLY A 420 -19.40 -6.12 -19.97
C GLY A 420 -20.69 -5.53 -19.38
N LEU A 421 -20.66 -5.11 -18.11
CA LEU A 421 -21.79 -4.45 -17.46
C LEU A 421 -22.23 -3.18 -18.21
N LEU A 422 -21.26 -2.38 -18.68
CA LEU A 422 -21.53 -1.11 -19.33
C LEU A 422 -21.82 -1.27 -20.83
N ALA A 423 -21.28 -2.29 -21.48
CA ALA A 423 -21.52 -2.62 -22.88
C ALA A 423 -22.97 -3.06 -23.15
N GLY A 424 -23.62 -3.73 -22.19
CA GLY A 424 -25.00 -4.24 -22.33
C GLY A 424 -26.11 -3.18 -22.33
N GLY A 425 -25.77 -1.87 -22.34
CA GLY A 425 -26.73 -0.77 -22.38
C GLY A 425 -27.15 -0.39 -23.81
N PRO A 426 -28.27 0.35 -23.99
CA PRO A 426 -28.73 0.81 -25.30
C PRO A 426 -27.80 1.85 -25.95
N SER A 427 -26.89 2.45 -25.18
CA SER A 427 -25.88 3.39 -25.64
C SER A 427 -24.61 3.17 -24.82
N PRO A 428 -23.76 2.21 -25.23
CA PRO A 428 -22.61 1.81 -24.43
C PRO A 428 -21.56 2.93 -24.38
N PRO A 429 -21.09 3.33 -23.19
CA PRO A 429 -20.02 4.31 -23.07
C PRO A 429 -18.71 3.76 -23.63
N LEU A 430 -17.81 4.64 -24.03
CA LEU A 430 -16.41 4.32 -24.27
C LEU A 430 -15.65 4.39 -22.94
N LEU A 431 -14.93 3.33 -22.60
CA LEU A 431 -14.03 3.32 -21.44
C LEU A 431 -12.63 3.70 -21.91
N LEU A 432 -12.05 4.73 -21.31
CA LEU A 432 -10.67 5.11 -21.54
C LEU A 432 -9.88 4.80 -20.27
N LEU A 433 -8.90 3.90 -20.32
CA LEU A 433 -8.11 3.50 -19.15
C LEU A 433 -6.71 4.08 -19.26
N MET A 434 -6.40 4.99 -18.35
CA MET A 434 -5.08 5.59 -18.23
C MET A 434 -4.23 4.81 -17.23
N ASP A 435 -3.02 4.44 -17.65
CA ASP A 435 -2.02 3.77 -16.83
C ASP A 435 -0.62 4.21 -17.27
N GLU A 436 0.25 4.52 -16.32
CA GLU A 436 1.63 4.99 -16.56
C GLU A 436 2.62 4.11 -15.78
N THR A 437 2.36 2.82 -15.65
CA THR A 437 3.30 1.90 -14.99
C THR A 437 4.56 1.67 -15.86
N PRO A 438 5.77 1.64 -15.26
CA PRO A 438 7.05 1.68 -15.97
C PRO A 438 7.50 0.37 -16.67
N HIS A 439 6.72 -0.72 -16.67
CA HIS A 439 7.25 -2.05 -17.03
C HIS A 439 7.15 -2.40 -18.55
N PRO A 440 8.24 -2.84 -19.21
CA PRO A 440 8.20 -3.80 -20.32
C PRO A 440 8.89 -5.14 -19.92
N ALA A 441 8.60 -6.32 -20.49
CA ALA A 441 7.89 -6.67 -21.72
C ALA A 441 6.52 -7.34 -21.47
N THR A 442 5.52 -6.88 -22.24
CA THR A 442 4.06 -6.84 -21.94
C THR A 442 3.78 -6.05 -20.67
N ALA A 443 3.45 -4.76 -20.84
CA ALA A 443 2.98 -3.92 -19.74
C ALA A 443 1.94 -4.70 -18.92
N SER A 444 2.00 -4.60 -17.60
CA SER A 444 1.11 -5.31 -16.68
C SER A 444 -0.36 -5.21 -17.10
N LEU A 445 -0.75 -4.02 -17.55
CA LEU A 445 -2.06 -3.75 -18.12
C LEU A 445 -2.30 -4.43 -19.48
N GLY A 446 -1.32 -4.50 -20.38
CA GLY A 446 -1.44 -5.24 -21.64
C GLY A 446 -1.85 -6.70 -21.41
N ARG A 447 -1.20 -7.41 -20.46
CA ARG A 447 -1.61 -8.77 -20.08
C ARG A 447 -3.02 -8.82 -19.48
N ILE A 448 -3.38 -7.84 -18.66
CA ILE A 448 -4.73 -7.72 -18.08
C ILE A 448 -5.78 -7.55 -19.19
N LEU A 449 -5.50 -6.76 -20.22
CA LEU A 449 -6.38 -6.53 -21.37
C LEU A 449 -6.51 -7.78 -22.25
N GLU A 450 -5.41 -8.50 -22.49
CA GLU A 450 -5.39 -9.77 -23.22
C GLU A 450 -6.24 -10.83 -22.49
N GLU A 451 -6.01 -11.01 -21.19
CA GLU A 451 -6.74 -11.99 -20.39
C GLU A 451 -8.22 -11.60 -20.23
N ALA A 452 -8.52 -10.31 -20.06
CA ALA A 452 -9.89 -9.80 -20.05
C ALA A 452 -10.61 -10.06 -21.38
N SER A 453 -9.92 -9.90 -22.51
CA SER A 453 -10.46 -10.20 -23.84
C SER A 453 -10.75 -11.69 -24.01
N ARG A 454 -9.88 -12.57 -23.48
CA ARG A 454 -10.12 -14.03 -23.48
C ARG A 454 -11.33 -14.42 -22.64
N LEU A 455 -11.52 -13.80 -21.47
CA LEU A 455 -12.68 -14.06 -20.62
C LEU A 455 -14.00 -13.58 -21.23
N CYS A 456 -13.97 -12.58 -22.09
CA CYS A 456 -15.16 -11.95 -22.68
C CYS A 456 -14.93 -11.63 -24.16
N PRO A 457 -14.97 -12.64 -25.06
CA PRO A 457 -14.62 -12.46 -26.48
C PRO A 457 -15.54 -11.49 -27.25
N GLY A 458 -16.73 -11.20 -26.73
CA GLY A 458 -17.64 -10.19 -27.30
C GLY A 458 -17.24 -8.75 -26.97
N LEU A 459 -16.22 -8.51 -26.15
CA LEU A 459 -15.74 -7.18 -25.79
C LEU A 459 -14.46 -6.84 -26.57
N ALA A 460 -14.54 -5.77 -27.35
CA ALA A 460 -13.37 -5.15 -27.97
C ALA A 460 -12.58 -4.33 -26.94
N LEU A 461 -11.58 -4.94 -26.29
CA LEU A 461 -10.65 -4.27 -25.39
C LEU A 461 -9.31 -4.06 -26.13
N ARG A 462 -8.85 -2.81 -26.22
CA ARG A 462 -7.64 -2.45 -26.98
C ARG A 462 -6.63 -1.73 -26.09
N GLY A 463 -5.35 -1.89 -26.40
CA GLY A 463 -4.26 -1.05 -25.88
C GLY A 463 -3.69 -0.18 -27.00
N LEU A 464 -3.03 0.92 -26.64
CA LEU A 464 -2.18 1.72 -27.53
C LEU A 464 -0.74 1.68 -27.04
N GLY A 465 0.21 1.88 -27.97
CA GLY A 465 1.63 1.95 -27.65
C GLY A 465 2.12 0.72 -26.89
N ALA A 466 2.75 0.94 -25.74
CA ALA A 466 3.31 -0.16 -24.95
C ALA A 466 2.25 -1.18 -24.48
N PHE A 467 0.98 -0.78 -24.37
CA PHE A 467 -0.13 -1.69 -24.01
C PHE A 467 -0.56 -2.61 -25.15
N ALA A 468 -0.17 -2.29 -26.38
CA ALA A 468 -0.31 -3.16 -27.55
C ALA A 468 1.00 -3.90 -27.90
N GLY A 469 2.05 -3.76 -27.08
CA GLY A 469 3.39 -4.26 -27.42
C GLY A 469 4.05 -3.49 -28.58
N GLN A 470 3.65 -2.23 -28.80
CA GLN A 470 4.11 -1.38 -29.90
C GLN A 470 4.80 -0.12 -29.34
N ALA A 471 5.47 0.64 -30.22
CA ALA A 471 5.94 1.98 -29.88
C ALA A 471 4.75 2.93 -29.64
N GLU A 472 4.93 3.90 -28.74
CA GLU A 472 3.92 4.93 -28.50
C GLU A 472 3.64 5.71 -29.80
N PRO A 473 2.36 5.96 -30.15
CA PRO A 473 2.01 6.67 -31.38
C PRO A 473 2.50 8.12 -31.34
N SER A 474 3.02 8.61 -32.46
CA SER A 474 3.42 10.02 -32.61
C SER A 474 2.23 10.99 -32.55
N ASP A 475 1.06 10.55 -33.04
CA ASP A 475 -0.23 11.22 -32.90
C ASP A 475 -1.16 10.34 -32.06
N LEU A 476 -1.09 10.55 -30.74
CA LEU A 476 -1.90 9.81 -29.78
C LEU A 476 -3.40 10.09 -29.94
N GLU A 477 -3.78 11.30 -30.33
CA GLU A 477 -5.20 11.68 -30.51
C GLU A 477 -5.82 10.89 -31.67
N ALA A 478 -5.17 10.90 -32.84
CA ALA A 478 -5.66 10.18 -34.00
C ALA A 478 -5.71 8.67 -33.74
N ALA A 479 -4.66 8.11 -33.12
CA ALA A 479 -4.61 6.69 -32.76
C ALA A 479 -5.72 6.31 -31.78
N LEU A 480 -5.97 7.14 -30.76
CA LEU A 480 -7.04 6.93 -29.78
C LEU A 480 -8.42 6.98 -30.42
N ILE A 481 -8.71 7.99 -31.24
CA ILE A 481 -9.99 8.12 -31.93
C ILE A 481 -10.23 6.93 -32.86
N ALA A 482 -9.21 6.50 -33.61
CA ALA A 482 -9.30 5.34 -34.48
C ALA A 482 -9.61 4.05 -33.70
N ALA A 483 -8.91 3.81 -32.59
CA ALA A 483 -9.16 2.65 -31.74
C ALA A 483 -10.54 2.70 -31.06
N ALA A 484 -11.00 3.89 -30.69
CA ALA A 484 -12.23 4.12 -29.94
C ALA A 484 -13.52 3.85 -30.74
N ARG A 485 -13.47 3.85 -32.08
CA ARG A 485 -14.65 3.64 -32.95
C ARG A 485 -15.33 2.30 -32.66
N ASP A 486 -14.55 1.24 -32.53
CA ASP A 486 -15.07 -0.13 -32.35
C ASP A 486 -14.75 -0.72 -30.97
N ALA A 487 -14.00 0.00 -30.13
CA ALA A 487 -13.62 -0.49 -28.81
C ALA A 487 -14.67 -0.21 -27.73
N HIS A 488 -14.80 -1.14 -26.79
CA HIS A 488 -15.49 -0.92 -25.53
C HIS A 488 -14.55 -0.25 -24.52
N LEU A 489 -13.26 -0.60 -24.58
CA LEU A 489 -12.22 -0.04 -23.74
C LEU A 489 -10.95 0.20 -24.55
N VAL A 490 -10.31 1.34 -24.34
CA VAL A 490 -8.97 1.64 -24.85
C VAL A 490 -8.04 2.01 -23.70
N GLY A 491 -6.97 1.24 -23.51
CA GLY A 491 -5.86 1.53 -22.60
C GLY A 491 -4.80 2.39 -23.28
N PHE A 492 -4.38 3.49 -22.65
CA PHE A 492 -3.45 4.45 -23.25
C PHE A 492 -2.63 5.22 -22.19
N ARG A 493 -1.58 5.90 -22.64
CA ARG A 493 -0.73 6.81 -21.86
C ARG A 493 -0.93 8.25 -22.33
N PRO A 494 -1.56 9.15 -21.56
CA PRO A 494 -1.71 10.55 -21.97
C PRO A 494 -0.38 11.28 -22.17
N LEU A 495 0.66 10.92 -21.40
CA LEU A 495 1.99 11.54 -21.51
C LEU A 495 3.06 10.45 -21.61
N PRO A 496 3.30 9.89 -22.81
CA PRO A 496 4.29 8.83 -22.98
C PRO A 496 5.69 9.35 -22.62
N GLY A 497 6.35 8.69 -21.67
CA GLY A 497 7.73 8.98 -21.31
C GLY A 497 8.72 8.03 -22.01
N SER A 498 9.57 8.56 -22.90
CA SER A 498 10.81 7.89 -23.34
C SER A 498 12.01 8.22 -22.44
N GLY A 499 12.58 7.22 -21.75
CA GLY A 499 13.85 7.39 -21.02
C GLY A 499 13.96 6.56 -19.73
N PRO A 500 15.14 6.53 -19.10
CA PRO A 500 15.29 6.09 -17.73
C PRO A 500 14.70 7.15 -16.78
N TRP A 501 13.68 6.77 -16.02
CA TRP A 501 12.98 7.66 -15.10
C TRP A 501 13.34 7.31 -13.66
N PRO A 502 13.90 8.23 -12.87
CA PRO A 502 14.12 7.95 -11.46
C PRO A 502 12.78 7.89 -10.73
N GLY A 503 12.66 6.96 -9.79
CA GLY A 503 11.54 6.96 -8.85
C GLY A 503 11.61 8.16 -7.90
N LEU A 504 10.49 8.61 -7.35
CA LEU A 504 10.48 9.68 -6.33
C LEU A 504 11.36 9.33 -5.12
N GLU A 505 11.34 8.07 -4.69
CA GLU A 505 12.19 7.61 -3.59
C GLU A 505 13.68 7.68 -3.93
N GLU A 506 14.06 7.37 -5.17
CA GLU A 506 15.44 7.51 -5.63
C GLU A 506 15.87 8.98 -5.63
N ARG A 507 15.00 9.87 -6.09
CA ARG A 507 15.23 11.33 -6.07
C ARG A 507 15.39 11.86 -4.65
N LEU A 508 14.53 11.43 -3.72
CA LEU A 508 14.63 11.80 -2.30
C LEU A 508 15.91 11.27 -1.66
N ALA A 509 16.41 10.11 -2.09
CA ALA A 509 17.70 9.56 -1.68
C ALA A 509 18.92 10.23 -2.37
N GLY A 510 18.70 11.27 -3.18
CA GLY A 510 19.74 11.99 -3.91
C GLY A 510 20.28 11.23 -5.14
N ARG A 511 19.64 10.13 -5.55
CA ARG A 511 19.98 9.40 -6.78
C ARG A 511 19.22 9.97 -7.98
N GLY A 512 19.83 9.93 -9.16
CA GLY A 512 19.21 10.44 -10.38
C GLY A 512 18.95 11.95 -10.36
N GLN A 513 19.74 12.73 -9.59
CA GLN A 513 19.70 14.19 -9.64
C GLN A 513 20.03 14.67 -11.06
N GLY A 514 19.20 15.56 -11.61
CA GLY A 514 19.32 16.07 -12.99
C GLY A 514 18.53 15.31 -14.06
N LEU A 515 18.01 14.11 -13.75
CA LEU A 515 17.06 13.43 -14.64
C LEU A 515 15.65 14.06 -14.53
N PRO A 516 14.89 14.19 -15.63
CA PRO A 516 13.53 14.70 -15.59
C PRO A 516 12.58 13.72 -14.88
N LEU A 517 11.58 14.25 -14.18
CA LEU A 517 10.46 13.45 -13.68
C LEU A 517 9.52 13.07 -14.82
N ALA A 518 8.96 11.86 -14.74
CA ALA A 518 7.90 11.37 -15.61
C ALA A 518 6.70 10.85 -14.77
N PRO A 519 5.52 10.67 -15.38
CA PRO A 519 4.36 10.12 -14.67
C PRO A 519 4.63 8.82 -13.92
N VAL A 520 5.52 7.98 -14.48
CA VAL A 520 5.99 6.72 -13.88
C VAL A 520 6.80 6.91 -12.60
N SER A 521 7.40 8.08 -12.37
CA SER A 521 8.25 8.35 -11.20
C SER A 521 7.48 8.27 -9.88
N ARG A 522 6.14 8.35 -9.92
CA ARG A 522 5.27 8.17 -8.74
C ARG A 522 5.01 6.71 -8.38
N ASP A 523 5.51 5.76 -9.18
CA ASP A 523 5.34 4.35 -8.87
C ASP A 523 5.94 4.03 -7.49
N GLY A 524 5.25 3.20 -6.71
CA GLY A 524 5.60 2.91 -5.32
C GLY A 524 5.31 4.03 -4.31
N ALA A 525 5.03 5.27 -4.71
CA ALA A 525 4.85 6.40 -3.80
C ALA A 525 3.45 6.47 -3.14
N ALA A 526 3.03 5.40 -2.47
CA ALA A 526 1.71 5.30 -1.83
C ALA A 526 1.45 6.38 -0.76
N TRP A 527 2.52 6.94 -0.17
CA TRP A 527 2.46 8.05 0.78
C TRP A 527 1.83 9.33 0.19
N LEU A 528 1.87 9.52 -1.14
CA LEU A 528 1.15 10.59 -1.83
C LEU A 528 -0.37 10.39 -1.89
N LEU A 529 -0.88 9.24 -1.44
CA LEU A 529 -2.33 9.02 -1.30
C LEU A 529 -2.82 9.30 0.11
N ALA A 530 -1.92 9.57 1.06
CA ALA A 530 -2.26 9.72 2.47
C ALA A 530 -3.36 10.77 2.72
N GLY A 531 -4.39 10.40 3.48
CA GLY A 531 -5.54 11.24 3.78
C GLY A 531 -6.55 11.40 2.64
N THR A 532 -6.39 10.67 1.53
CA THR A 532 -7.39 10.56 0.46
C THR A 532 -8.14 9.24 0.55
N ARG A 533 -9.26 9.12 -0.17
CA ARG A 533 -10.01 7.85 -0.23
C ARG A 533 -9.23 6.71 -0.90
N LEU A 534 -8.26 7.05 -1.74
CA LEU A 534 -7.43 6.09 -2.47
C LEU A 534 -6.35 5.43 -1.61
N ALA A 535 -5.98 6.01 -0.47
CA ALA A 535 -5.04 5.38 0.48
C ALA A 535 -5.51 3.99 0.91
N GLY A 536 -6.82 3.80 1.09
CA GLY A 536 -7.39 2.50 1.44
C GLY A 536 -7.31 1.44 0.33
N LEU A 537 -6.96 1.85 -0.90
CA LEU A 537 -6.83 0.99 -2.08
C LEU A 537 -5.36 0.67 -2.40
N SER A 538 -4.42 1.54 -2.01
CA SER A 538 -2.98 1.31 -2.13
C SER A 538 -2.51 0.31 -1.06
N GLN A 539 -2.75 -0.98 -1.30
CA GLN A 539 -2.19 -2.08 -0.52
C GLN A 539 -0.67 -2.29 -0.72
N ALA A 540 0.09 -1.24 -1.04
CA ALA A 540 1.53 -1.31 -0.88
C ALA A 540 1.76 -1.18 0.64
N GLY A 541 1.88 -2.31 1.32
CA GLY A 541 2.75 -2.32 2.49
C GLY A 541 4.18 -2.15 1.98
N PRO A 542 5.07 -1.50 2.74
CA PRO A 542 6.44 -1.32 2.29
C PRO A 542 7.02 -2.69 1.93
N PRO A 543 7.73 -2.83 0.79
CA PRO A 543 8.63 -3.96 0.65
C PRO A 543 9.53 -3.96 1.89
N LEU A 544 9.58 -5.10 2.57
CA LEU A 544 10.29 -5.29 3.83
C LEU A 544 11.59 -4.47 3.86
N GLY A 545 11.66 -3.48 4.75
CA GLY A 545 12.91 -2.80 5.11
C GLY A 545 13.18 -1.40 4.54
N GLN A 546 12.28 -0.79 3.75
CA GLN A 546 12.43 0.64 3.38
C GLN A 546 11.58 1.55 4.28
N GLU A 547 12.19 2.60 4.82
CA GLU A 547 11.48 3.67 5.52
C GLU A 547 10.66 4.46 4.49
N GLU A 548 9.33 4.33 4.52
CA GLU A 548 8.47 5.19 3.72
C GLU A 548 8.62 6.65 4.20
N PRO A 549 8.71 7.62 3.26
CA PRO A 549 8.63 9.04 3.60
C PRO A 549 7.39 9.36 4.45
N ALA A 550 7.50 10.38 5.31
CA ALA A 550 6.40 10.76 6.19
C ALA A 550 5.10 11.05 5.39
N PRO A 551 3.96 10.41 5.69
CA PRO A 551 2.71 10.57 4.93
C PRO A 551 1.95 11.87 5.27
N TRP A 552 2.63 12.87 5.82
CA TRP A 552 2.09 14.15 6.26
C TRP A 552 3.14 15.24 6.11
N LEU A 553 2.71 16.49 5.97
CA LEU A 553 3.57 17.68 5.94
C LEU A 553 3.05 18.78 6.87
N LEU A 554 3.92 19.76 7.16
CA LEU A 554 3.57 20.99 7.84
C LEU A 554 3.30 22.11 6.82
N THR A 555 2.24 22.87 7.05
CA THR A 555 1.80 23.99 6.20
C THR A 555 1.61 25.26 7.04
N GLY A 556 1.34 26.38 6.37
CA GLY A 556 0.99 27.64 7.02
C GLY A 556 -0.28 27.60 7.90
N ALA A 557 -1.09 26.54 7.83
CA ALA A 557 -2.30 26.37 8.64
C ALA A 557 -2.28 25.10 9.52
N GLY A 558 -1.11 24.50 9.73
CA GLY A 558 -0.89 23.30 10.55
C GLY A 558 -0.53 22.06 9.73
N PHE A 559 -0.76 20.88 10.29
CA PHE A 559 -0.38 19.61 9.66
C PHE A 559 -1.48 19.08 8.73
N ALA A 560 -1.07 18.58 7.56
CA ALA A 560 -1.94 17.93 6.59
C ALA A 560 -1.39 16.55 6.22
N PRO A 561 -2.25 15.54 5.97
CA PRO A 561 -1.88 14.37 5.21
C PRO A 561 -1.34 14.80 3.85
N LEU A 562 -0.23 14.18 3.44
CA LEU A 562 0.51 14.58 2.25
C LEU A 562 -0.32 14.44 0.98
N GLY A 563 -1.05 13.34 0.84
CA GLY A 563 -1.93 13.14 -0.31
C GLY A 563 -3.12 14.08 -0.37
N ALA A 564 -3.69 14.46 0.77
CA ALA A 564 -4.76 15.46 0.82
C ALA A 564 -4.29 16.84 0.32
N TRP A 565 -3.08 17.25 0.72
CA TRP A 565 -2.43 18.47 0.22
C TRP A 565 -2.07 18.35 -1.27
N PHE A 566 -1.43 17.24 -1.65
CA PHE A 566 -0.99 16.98 -3.02
C PHE A 566 -2.15 17.01 -4.02
N ARG A 567 -3.28 16.38 -3.66
CA ARG A 567 -4.54 16.47 -4.41
C ARG A 567 -5.00 17.91 -4.59
N ARG A 568 -5.07 18.69 -3.50
CA ARG A 568 -5.50 20.10 -3.59
C ARG A 568 -4.57 20.92 -4.47
N ARG A 569 -3.27 20.62 -4.43
CA ARG A 569 -2.27 21.29 -5.25
C ARG A 569 -2.47 20.99 -6.73
N ILE A 570 -2.67 19.72 -7.09
CA ILE A 570 -3.01 19.28 -8.46
C ILE A 570 -4.28 19.98 -8.96
N MET A 571 -5.35 19.98 -8.17
CA MET A 571 -6.60 20.66 -8.53
C MET A 571 -6.38 22.15 -8.79
N THR A 572 -5.60 22.82 -7.94
CA THR A 572 -5.29 24.25 -8.08
C THR A 572 -4.51 24.52 -9.36
N LEU A 573 -3.48 23.72 -9.65
CA LEU A 573 -2.66 23.84 -10.85
C LEU A 573 -3.46 23.56 -12.13
N ALA A 574 -4.46 22.69 -12.06
CA ALA A 574 -5.36 22.38 -13.16
C ALA A 574 -6.52 23.38 -13.33
N GLY A 575 -6.67 24.35 -12.42
CA GLY A 575 -7.86 25.21 -12.39
C GLY A 575 -9.16 24.45 -12.09
N ALA A 576 -9.07 23.25 -11.51
CA ALA A 576 -10.21 22.40 -11.23
C ALA A 576 -10.95 22.87 -9.97
N ALA A 577 -12.25 23.16 -10.12
CA ALA A 577 -13.12 23.47 -9.00
C ALA A 577 -13.60 22.20 -8.28
N GLN A 578 -13.84 22.31 -6.96
CA GLN A 578 -14.59 21.27 -6.23
C GLN A 578 -16.01 21.19 -6.77
N ALA A 579 -16.60 19.99 -6.77
CA ALA A 579 -17.98 19.87 -7.20
C ALA A 579 -18.89 20.64 -6.23
N PRO A 580 -19.94 21.30 -6.75
CA PRO A 580 -20.95 21.92 -5.91
C PRO A 580 -21.61 20.87 -4.99
N PRO A 581 -22.15 21.31 -3.83
CA PRO A 581 -22.92 20.43 -2.97
C PRO A 581 -24.07 19.76 -3.74
N GLY A 582 -24.40 18.53 -3.37
CA GLY A 582 -25.49 17.76 -3.97
C GLY A 582 -25.01 16.49 -4.70
N PRO A 583 -25.68 16.08 -5.79
CA PRO A 583 -25.46 14.76 -6.40
C PRO A 583 -24.06 14.56 -6.98
N TRP A 584 -23.44 15.63 -7.50
CA TRP A 584 -22.07 15.59 -8.01
C TRP A 584 -21.03 15.35 -6.92
N ARG A 585 -21.23 15.90 -5.71
CA ARG A 585 -20.37 15.59 -4.56
C ARG A 585 -20.45 14.10 -4.16
N ARG A 586 -21.65 13.51 -4.24
CA ARG A 586 -21.82 12.06 -4.02
C ARG A 586 -21.07 11.25 -5.08
N TYR A 587 -21.10 11.67 -6.34
CA TYR A 587 -20.33 11.05 -7.41
C TYR A 587 -18.81 11.13 -7.13
N GLN A 588 -18.28 12.33 -6.84
CA GLN A 588 -16.87 12.50 -6.49
C GLN A 588 -16.43 11.57 -5.36
N ARG A 589 -17.24 11.46 -4.31
CA ARG A 589 -16.95 10.56 -3.19
C ARG A 589 -16.91 9.10 -3.60
N LEU A 590 -17.94 8.62 -4.31
CA LEU A 590 -18.06 7.21 -4.67
C LEU A 590 -17.05 6.77 -5.74
N CYS A 591 -16.63 7.70 -6.60
CA CYS A 591 -15.64 7.48 -7.65
C CYS A 591 -14.21 7.90 -7.24
N ASN A 592 -13.96 8.04 -5.93
CA ASN A 592 -12.67 8.35 -5.30
C ASN A 592 -11.93 9.58 -5.86
N LEU A 593 -12.69 10.62 -6.18
CA LEU A 593 -12.17 11.90 -6.63
C LEU A 593 -12.02 12.91 -5.48
N GLU A 594 -12.39 12.55 -4.23
CA GLU A 594 -12.31 13.36 -2.99
C GLU A 594 -11.01 13.19 -2.20
#